data_AF-A0A2H5X8R2-F1
#
_entry.id   AF-A0A2H5X8R2-F1
#
_cell.length_a   1.000
_cell.length_b   1.000
_cell.length_c   1.000
_cell.angle_alpha   90.00
_cell.angle_beta   90.00
_cell.angle_gamma   90.00
#
_symmetry.space_group_name_H-M   'P 1'
#
loop_
_entity.id
_entity.type
_entity.pdbx_description
1 polymer ?
#
loop_
_entity_poly.entity_id
_entity_poly.type
_entity_poly.pdbx_seq_one_letter_code
_entity_poly.pdbx_strand_id
1 'polypeptide(L)'
;MAVTVEATRLRVGALQELQRKGVIVVTGPYCPIAVFWHDGRVYAVDNRCPHMGFPLHKGPVQDGILTCPWHHARFDLSSGCTFDLWADDAPSFPVEVQDGEVFVLVPPLDNERVRRHWLRRLREGMEHGLDLVVAKAVIHLLRAGADYRALVQVGAELGTRYRNSWASGMTILTAMANLVPLLPTDEALRALFHGLSHVASDIQGQATRRERQPLEGSTATLTQIKRWLRHWTLVRHRDGAERCLLTALANGATPADIADLLFTAATDRPFADGGHLVDFCNKAMELLDLIGWDFAPQVLPTLTTQLVSSRGGEENSAWRYPVDLVALMREAEAQLPEWLRQGRQHRMDGKPTMPVAHLAHALLSDKPQDILSALQEAAVSGIKPTELSKALCYAAALRIARFGESNEFGDWITVLHTFSYCNAVHQTLKRFGDTASAEVVRAVWHGAMAVYLDRFLNIPPEPLPGERSPLSDLPTDAGALRAAILEACDKTGQDLTVAALTAHYLQLRHPVEPLLATLAHCVLREDADFHTFQMLEAGIRQFQEWGTTTEGQHILIATARYIAAHAPTQRANEQTFRIAWRLHRGEALHDAV
;
A
#
# COMPACT_ATOMS: atom_id res chain seq x y z
N MET A 1 11.59 -40.94 -5.01
CA MET A 1 11.53 -41.66 -3.71
C MET A 1 11.33 -40.62 -2.64
N ALA A 2 10.13 -40.55 -2.06
CA ALA A 2 9.88 -39.67 -0.91
C ALA A 2 10.69 -40.22 0.26
N VAL A 3 11.69 -39.47 0.72
CA VAL A 3 12.35 -39.76 1.99
C VAL A 3 11.29 -39.54 3.06
N THR A 4 10.75 -40.63 3.62
CA THR A 4 9.93 -40.57 4.83
C THR A 4 10.83 -40.09 5.96
N VAL A 5 10.82 -38.78 6.22
CA VAL A 5 11.53 -38.20 7.36
C VAL A 5 10.76 -38.62 8.61
N GLU A 6 11.36 -39.51 9.39
CA GLU A 6 10.77 -40.09 10.60
C GLU A 6 10.54 -39.03 11.69
N ALA A 7 9.47 -39.17 12.47
CA ALA A 7 9.19 -38.29 13.59
C ALA A 7 10.25 -38.44 14.69
N THR A 8 10.66 -37.33 15.31
CA THR A 8 11.58 -37.36 16.45
C THR A 8 10.84 -37.87 17.68
N ARG A 9 11.33 -38.96 18.28
CA ARG A 9 10.75 -39.57 19.47
C ARG A 9 11.44 -39.03 20.73
N LEU A 10 10.72 -38.25 21.53
CA LEU A 10 11.24 -37.60 22.75
C LEU A 10 10.74 -38.32 23.99
N ARG A 11 11.65 -38.77 24.85
CA ARG A 11 11.29 -39.36 26.15
C ARG A 11 10.89 -38.25 27.12
N VAL A 12 9.71 -38.40 27.74
CA VAL A 12 9.19 -37.50 28.79
C VAL A 12 9.54 -38.00 30.18
N GLY A 13 9.39 -39.31 30.41
CA GLY A 13 9.64 -39.96 31.70
C GLY A 13 8.57 -41.01 32.03
N ALA A 14 8.60 -41.51 33.26
CA ALA A 14 7.66 -42.54 33.71
C ALA A 14 6.23 -41.99 33.81
N LEU A 15 5.24 -42.78 33.37
CA LEU A 15 3.82 -42.43 33.42
C LEU A 15 3.36 -42.07 34.83
N GLN A 16 3.84 -42.82 35.84
CA GLN A 16 3.50 -42.57 37.25
C GLN A 16 3.99 -41.20 37.74
N GLU A 17 5.13 -40.73 37.24
CA GLU A 17 5.64 -39.40 37.58
C GLU A 17 4.76 -38.31 36.98
N LEU A 18 4.37 -38.48 35.71
CA LEU A 18 3.46 -37.55 35.04
C LEU A 18 2.09 -37.52 35.72
N GLN A 19 1.53 -38.67 36.09
CA GLN A 19 0.28 -38.78 36.84
C GLN A 19 0.32 -38.02 38.17
N ARG A 20 1.44 -38.11 38.89
CA ARG A 20 1.63 -37.41 40.17
C ARG A 20 1.80 -35.90 40.00
N LYS A 21 2.53 -35.46 38.97
CA LYS A 21 2.80 -34.04 38.72
C LYS A 21 1.66 -33.32 37.98
N GLY A 22 0.80 -34.05 37.28
CA GLY A 22 -0.25 -33.51 36.40
C GLY A 22 0.30 -32.98 35.07
N VAL A 23 1.47 -32.33 35.07
CA VAL A 23 2.13 -31.82 33.87
C VAL A 23 3.66 -31.94 33.96
N ILE A 24 4.31 -32.25 32.84
CA ILE A 24 5.76 -32.22 32.66
C ILE A 24 6.08 -31.42 31.40
N VAL A 25 7.07 -30.53 31.47
CA VAL A 25 7.56 -29.78 30.30
C VAL A 25 8.88 -30.39 29.83
N VAL A 26 9.00 -30.65 28.54
CA VAL A 26 10.22 -31.14 27.89
C VAL A 26 10.71 -30.17 26.83
N THR A 27 12.01 -30.21 26.54
CA THR A 27 12.60 -29.43 25.43
C THR A 27 12.43 -30.23 24.14
N GLY A 28 11.59 -29.75 23.23
CA GLY A 28 11.46 -30.30 21.88
C GLY A 28 12.45 -29.67 20.89
N PRO A 29 12.56 -30.23 19.67
CA PRO A 29 13.50 -29.74 18.66
C PRO A 29 13.17 -28.33 18.15
N TYR A 30 11.91 -27.92 18.20
CA TYR A 30 11.44 -26.62 17.67
C TYR A 30 10.75 -25.74 18.72
N CYS A 31 10.29 -26.34 19.82
CA CYS A 31 9.54 -25.65 20.87
C CYS A 31 9.60 -26.43 22.20
N PRO A 32 9.39 -25.76 23.36
CA PRO A 32 9.08 -26.47 24.60
C PRO A 32 7.70 -27.12 24.47
N ILE A 33 7.56 -28.35 24.98
CA ILE A 33 6.32 -29.13 24.89
C ILE A 33 5.81 -29.39 26.30
N ALA A 34 4.54 -29.05 26.57
CA ALA A 34 3.86 -29.35 27.81
C ALA A 34 3.07 -30.65 27.64
N VAL A 35 3.37 -31.64 28.49
CA VAL A 35 2.75 -32.96 28.49
C VAL A 35 1.88 -33.07 29.74
N PHE A 36 0.57 -33.20 29.55
CA PHE A 36 -0.44 -33.21 30.60
C PHE A 36 -1.01 -34.62 30.82
N TRP A 37 -1.29 -34.96 32.07
CA TRP A 37 -2.16 -36.07 32.44
C TRP A 37 -3.53 -35.52 32.85
N HIS A 38 -4.56 -35.90 32.11
CA HIS A 38 -5.93 -35.44 32.37
C HIS A 38 -6.93 -36.56 32.03
N ASP A 39 -7.90 -36.79 32.91
CA ASP A 39 -8.97 -37.78 32.74
C ASP A 39 -8.52 -39.16 32.23
N GLY A 40 -7.43 -39.66 32.80
CA GLY A 40 -6.91 -40.99 32.49
C GLY A 40 -6.09 -41.07 31.19
N ARG A 41 -5.78 -39.94 30.55
CA ARG A 41 -5.07 -39.88 29.26
C ARG A 41 -3.92 -38.89 29.30
N VAL A 42 -2.95 -39.10 28.40
CA VAL A 42 -1.80 -38.20 28.21
C VAL A 42 -2.00 -37.35 26.96
N TYR A 43 -1.71 -36.06 27.07
CA TYR A 43 -1.81 -35.09 25.99
C TYR A 43 -0.52 -34.26 25.91
N ALA A 44 -0.14 -33.82 24.71
CA ALA A 44 1.04 -32.99 24.52
C ALA A 44 0.75 -31.84 23.56
N VAL A 45 1.14 -30.61 23.95
CA VAL A 45 0.98 -29.38 23.16
C VAL A 45 2.23 -28.50 23.26
N ASP A 46 2.43 -27.58 22.30
CA ASP A 46 3.44 -26.52 22.44
C ASP A 46 3.16 -25.76 23.73
N ASN A 47 4.16 -25.64 24.59
CA ASN A 47 4.01 -24.98 25.87
C ASN A 47 3.89 -23.45 25.72
N ARG A 48 4.14 -22.89 24.54
CA ARG A 48 3.97 -21.45 24.29
C ARG A 48 2.54 -21.19 23.84
N CYS A 49 1.81 -20.38 24.60
CA CYS A 49 0.50 -19.90 24.19
C CYS A 49 0.63 -19.24 22.81
N PRO A 50 -0.14 -19.66 21.81
CA PRO A 50 0.00 -19.15 20.46
C PRO A 50 -0.36 -17.66 20.36
N HIS A 51 -1.07 -17.08 21.33
CA HIS A 51 -1.32 -15.63 21.38
C HIS A 51 -0.02 -14.82 21.59
N MET A 52 0.54 -14.89 22.81
CA MET A 52 1.68 -14.07 23.24
C MET A 52 2.76 -14.87 23.99
N GLY A 53 2.88 -16.16 23.70
CA GLY A 53 4.00 -17.00 24.11
C GLY A 53 4.03 -17.40 25.58
N PHE A 54 2.99 -17.12 26.36
CA PHE A 54 2.97 -17.47 27.80
C PHE A 54 3.00 -18.99 28.02
N PRO A 55 3.70 -19.49 29.05
CA PRO A 55 3.77 -20.93 29.31
C PRO A 55 2.41 -21.55 29.67
N LEU A 56 1.86 -22.39 28.80
CA LEU A 56 0.56 -23.03 28.96
C LEU A 56 0.52 -24.05 30.09
N HIS A 57 1.64 -24.70 30.45
CA HIS A 57 1.71 -25.60 31.62
C HIS A 57 1.38 -24.91 32.96
N LYS A 58 1.40 -23.57 33.02
CA LYS A 58 0.98 -22.79 34.19
C LYS A 58 -0.53 -22.55 34.23
N GLY A 59 -1.24 -22.92 33.17
CA GLY A 59 -2.68 -22.78 33.03
C GLY A 59 -3.46 -23.95 33.64
N PRO A 60 -4.70 -23.73 34.11
CA PRO A 60 -5.55 -24.83 34.54
C PRO A 60 -6.05 -25.64 33.33
N VAL A 61 -6.27 -26.93 33.58
CA VAL A 61 -7.02 -27.83 32.69
C VAL A 61 -8.29 -28.26 33.41
N GLN A 62 -9.44 -27.99 32.81
CA GLN A 62 -10.74 -28.41 33.32
C GLN A 62 -11.60 -28.95 32.18
N ASP A 63 -12.18 -30.14 32.35
CA ASP A 63 -13.04 -30.80 31.36
C ASP A 63 -12.40 -30.86 29.95
N GLY A 64 -11.09 -31.14 29.90
CA GLY A 64 -10.29 -31.17 28.67
C GLY A 64 -9.93 -29.78 28.09
N ILE A 65 -10.29 -28.69 28.75
CA ILE A 65 -10.01 -27.31 28.29
C ILE A 65 -8.79 -26.76 29.03
N LEU A 66 -7.72 -26.52 28.27
CA LEU A 66 -6.52 -25.84 28.74
C LEU A 66 -6.68 -24.32 28.60
N THR A 67 -6.58 -23.59 29.70
CA THR A 67 -6.74 -22.12 29.70
C THR A 67 -5.39 -21.44 29.93
N CYS A 68 -4.97 -20.57 29.01
CA CYS A 68 -3.80 -19.73 29.20
C CYS A 68 -3.97 -18.84 30.43
N PRO A 69 -3.05 -18.85 31.40
CA PRO A 69 -3.23 -18.12 32.66
C PRO A 69 -3.05 -16.60 32.52
N TRP A 70 -2.63 -16.11 31.35
CA TRP A 70 -2.38 -14.68 31.15
C TRP A 70 -3.56 -13.96 30.50
N HIS A 71 -3.90 -14.33 29.28
CA HIS A 71 -4.99 -13.68 28.50
C HIS A 71 -6.25 -14.54 28.43
N HIS A 72 -6.27 -15.70 29.10
CA HIS A 72 -7.43 -16.60 29.19
C HIS A 72 -7.90 -17.20 27.86
N ALA A 73 -7.04 -17.25 26.84
CA ALA A 73 -7.28 -18.07 25.64
C ALA A 73 -7.45 -19.54 26.04
N ARG A 74 -8.46 -20.22 25.48
CA ARG A 74 -8.82 -21.60 25.80
C ARG A 74 -8.57 -22.51 24.62
N PHE A 75 -8.06 -23.70 24.92
CA PHE A 75 -7.70 -24.71 23.93
C PHE A 75 -8.30 -26.06 24.32
N ASP A 76 -8.80 -26.80 23.35
CA ASP A 76 -9.05 -28.22 23.54
C ASP A 76 -7.70 -28.92 23.72
N LEU A 77 -7.47 -29.53 24.88
CA LEU A 77 -6.21 -30.19 25.21
C LEU A 77 -5.91 -31.38 24.28
N SER A 78 -6.94 -31.98 23.67
CA SER A 78 -6.79 -33.15 22.82
C SER A 78 -6.28 -32.81 21.42
N SER A 79 -6.84 -31.78 20.79
CA SER A 79 -6.46 -31.35 19.45
C SER A 79 -5.48 -30.17 19.44
N GLY A 80 -5.47 -29.37 20.49
CA GLY A 80 -4.80 -28.07 20.56
C GLY A 80 -5.58 -26.92 19.92
N CYS A 81 -6.74 -27.19 19.31
CA CYS A 81 -7.55 -26.17 18.66
C CYS A 81 -8.08 -25.13 19.65
N THR A 82 -8.06 -23.85 19.26
CA THR A 82 -8.52 -22.75 20.10
C THR A 82 -10.05 -22.58 20.04
N PHE A 83 -10.66 -22.28 21.18
CA PHE A 83 -12.02 -21.74 21.23
C PHE A 83 -12.05 -20.22 20.99
N ASP A 84 -10.91 -19.57 21.18
CA ASP A 84 -10.73 -18.13 21.15
C ASP A 84 -9.87 -17.76 19.93
N LEU A 85 -10.52 -17.43 18.80
CA LEU A 85 -9.88 -17.29 17.48
C LEU A 85 -8.76 -16.22 17.40
N TRP A 86 -8.73 -15.29 18.35
CA TRP A 86 -7.68 -14.27 18.49
C TRP A 86 -6.32 -14.84 18.96
N ALA A 87 -6.26 -16.07 19.48
CA ALA A 87 -5.02 -16.68 19.99
C ALA A 87 -4.29 -17.61 19.01
N ASP A 88 -4.96 -18.14 17.97
CA ASP A 88 -4.51 -19.25 17.10
C ASP A 88 -4.44 -20.62 17.81
N ASP A 89 -4.28 -21.71 17.07
CA ASP A 89 -4.23 -23.07 17.63
C ASP A 89 -2.89 -23.36 18.31
N ALA A 90 -2.90 -24.09 19.43
CA ALA A 90 -1.69 -24.60 20.07
C ALA A 90 -1.28 -25.91 19.38
N PRO A 91 -0.09 -26.03 18.74
CA PRO A 91 0.30 -27.27 18.09
C PRO A 91 0.28 -28.46 19.05
N SER A 92 -0.48 -29.51 18.72
CA SER A 92 -0.53 -30.76 19.48
C SER A 92 0.43 -31.81 18.90
N PHE A 93 0.88 -32.73 19.76
CA PHE A 93 1.84 -33.78 19.42
C PHE A 93 1.30 -35.15 19.84
N PRO A 94 1.40 -36.18 18.97
CA PRO A 94 1.06 -37.53 19.35
C PRO A 94 1.92 -38.03 20.53
N VAL A 95 1.31 -38.83 21.39
CA VAL A 95 1.96 -39.41 22.57
C VAL A 95 1.86 -40.94 22.52
N GLU A 96 2.95 -41.60 22.87
CA GLU A 96 3.00 -43.05 23.09
C GLU A 96 3.31 -43.35 24.55
N VAL A 97 2.64 -44.36 25.10
CA VAL A 97 3.00 -44.94 26.39
C VAL A 97 3.43 -46.38 26.13
N GLN A 98 4.70 -46.69 26.42
CA GLN A 98 5.27 -48.02 26.23
C GLN A 98 6.04 -48.42 27.48
N ASP A 99 5.76 -49.61 28.01
CA ASP A 99 6.42 -50.15 29.21
C ASP A 99 6.43 -49.20 30.42
N GLY A 100 5.37 -48.40 30.57
CA GLY A 100 5.24 -47.40 31.64
C GLY A 100 6.01 -46.10 31.42
N GLU A 101 6.62 -45.90 30.25
CA GLU A 101 7.32 -44.69 29.85
C GLU A 101 6.51 -43.90 28.81
N VAL A 102 6.52 -42.58 28.95
CA VAL A 102 5.81 -41.63 28.08
C VAL A 102 6.78 -41.05 27.05
N PHE A 103 6.38 -41.07 25.79
CA PHE A 103 7.12 -40.50 24.66
C PHE A 103 6.24 -39.55 23.85
N VAL A 104 6.79 -38.43 23.42
CA VAL A 104 6.15 -37.51 22.47
C VAL A 104 6.75 -37.73 21.07
N LEU A 105 5.90 -37.83 20.06
CA LEU A 105 6.32 -37.91 18.66
C LEU A 105 6.25 -36.51 18.04
N VAL A 106 7.41 -35.95 17.70
CA VAL A 106 7.50 -34.62 17.08
C VAL A 106 7.70 -34.82 15.58
N PRO A 107 6.70 -34.50 14.74
CA PRO A 107 6.86 -34.61 13.29
C PRO A 107 7.93 -33.60 12.81
N PRO A 108 8.61 -33.90 11.69
CA PRO A 108 9.51 -32.94 11.07
C PRO A 108 8.76 -31.67 10.66
N LEU A 109 9.47 -30.53 10.63
CA LEU A 109 8.92 -29.30 10.07
C LEU A 109 8.71 -29.48 8.56
N ASP A 110 7.47 -29.35 8.12
CA ASP A 110 7.08 -29.29 6.72
C ASP A 110 6.76 -27.83 6.36
N ASN A 111 7.65 -27.20 5.60
CA ASN A 111 7.51 -25.80 5.18
C ASN A 111 6.21 -25.56 4.39
N GLU A 112 5.73 -26.54 3.63
CA GLU A 112 4.49 -26.39 2.86
C GLU A 112 3.26 -26.45 3.77
N ARG A 113 3.26 -27.31 4.78
CA ARG A 113 2.24 -27.31 5.83
C ARG A 113 2.24 -25.99 6.61
N VAL A 114 3.41 -25.48 6.97
CA VAL A 114 3.57 -24.18 7.66
C VAL A 114 3.02 -23.04 6.79
N ARG A 115 3.38 -23.01 5.50
CA ARG A 115 2.89 -22.02 4.54
C ARG A 115 1.37 -22.05 4.42
N ARG A 116 0.77 -23.23 4.24
CA ARG A 116 -0.70 -23.38 4.17
C ARG A 116 -1.40 -22.93 5.44
N HIS A 117 -0.85 -23.24 6.61
CA HIS A 117 -1.39 -22.79 7.89
C HIS A 117 -1.38 -21.26 7.98
N TRP A 118 -0.25 -20.60 7.70
CA TRP A 118 -0.17 -19.14 7.81
C TRP A 118 -0.96 -18.40 6.73
N LEU A 119 -1.13 -18.96 5.52
CA LEU A 119 -2.05 -18.39 4.53
C LEU A 119 -3.52 -18.47 5.00
N ARG A 120 -3.92 -19.59 5.62
CA ARG A 120 -5.25 -19.73 6.23
C ARG A 120 -5.42 -18.72 7.36
N ARG A 121 -4.45 -18.63 8.27
CA ARG A 121 -4.48 -17.69 9.41
C ARG A 121 -4.42 -16.24 8.98
N LEU A 122 -3.74 -15.90 7.88
CA LEU A 122 -3.81 -14.56 7.30
C LEU A 122 -5.26 -14.21 6.93
N ARG A 123 -5.93 -15.08 6.19
CA ARG A 123 -7.31 -14.86 5.77
C ARG A 123 -8.26 -14.73 6.96
N GLU A 124 -8.21 -15.68 7.89
CA GLU A 124 -9.04 -15.66 9.11
C GLU A 124 -8.74 -14.42 9.97
N GLY A 125 -7.46 -14.06 10.12
CA GLY A 125 -7.05 -12.88 10.85
C GLY A 125 -7.61 -11.59 10.25
N MET A 126 -7.60 -11.47 8.92
CA MET A 126 -8.18 -10.33 8.23
C MET A 126 -9.71 -10.29 8.32
N GLU A 127 -10.39 -11.42 8.12
CA GLU A 127 -11.87 -11.51 8.21
C GLU A 127 -12.40 -11.15 9.60
N HIS A 128 -11.63 -11.44 10.65
CA HIS A 128 -11.99 -11.18 12.04
C HIS A 128 -11.39 -9.88 12.63
N GLY A 129 -10.58 -9.13 11.88
CA GLY A 129 -9.92 -7.92 12.37
C GLY A 129 -8.90 -8.19 13.50
N LEU A 130 -8.08 -9.23 13.33
CA LEU A 130 -7.12 -9.71 14.33
C LEU A 130 -5.68 -9.34 13.95
N ASP A 131 -5.27 -8.10 14.20
CA ASP A 131 -4.00 -7.56 13.71
C ASP A 131 -2.76 -8.34 14.17
N LEU A 132 -2.75 -8.87 15.40
CA LEU A 132 -1.64 -9.71 15.86
C LEU A 132 -1.52 -10.99 15.03
N VAL A 133 -2.64 -11.59 14.62
CA VAL A 133 -2.66 -12.78 13.76
C VAL A 133 -2.17 -12.41 12.36
N VAL A 134 -2.62 -11.27 11.82
CA VAL A 134 -2.17 -10.75 10.51
C VAL A 134 -0.66 -10.52 10.53
N ALA A 135 -0.13 -9.82 11.53
CA ALA A 135 1.30 -9.55 11.68
C ALA A 135 2.12 -10.84 11.75
N LYS A 136 1.70 -11.82 12.57
CA LYS A 136 2.36 -13.12 12.65
C LYS A 136 2.34 -13.85 11.31
N ALA A 137 1.20 -13.88 10.62
CA ALA A 137 1.09 -14.53 9.32
C ALA A 137 2.01 -13.90 8.27
N VAL A 138 2.05 -12.57 8.17
CA VAL A 138 2.96 -11.84 7.27
C VAL A 138 4.42 -12.21 7.55
N ILE A 139 4.84 -12.15 8.83
CA ILE A 139 6.19 -12.48 9.26
C ILE A 139 6.56 -13.91 8.90
N HIS A 140 5.73 -14.88 9.28
CA HIS A 140 6.01 -16.29 9.04
C HIS A 140 6.03 -16.63 7.54
N LEU A 141 5.13 -16.07 6.73
CA LEU A 141 5.07 -16.35 5.30
C LEU A 141 6.29 -15.77 4.56
N LEU A 142 6.61 -14.49 4.78
CA LEU A 142 7.76 -13.88 4.09
C LEU A 142 9.08 -14.48 4.53
N ARG A 143 9.26 -14.77 5.83
CA ARG A 143 10.48 -15.43 6.32
C ARG A 143 10.61 -16.87 5.83
N ALA A 144 9.50 -17.52 5.49
CA ALA A 144 9.48 -18.82 4.82
C ALA A 144 9.70 -18.73 3.29
N GLY A 145 9.93 -17.53 2.74
CA GLY A 145 10.18 -17.32 1.31
C GLY A 145 8.92 -17.37 0.44
N ALA A 146 7.73 -17.16 1.01
CA ALA A 146 6.51 -17.01 0.22
C ALA A 146 6.59 -15.76 -0.68
N ASP A 147 6.05 -15.86 -1.89
CA ASP A 147 5.88 -14.69 -2.75
C ASP A 147 4.90 -13.72 -2.07
N TYR A 148 5.34 -12.48 -1.82
CA TYR A 148 4.52 -11.46 -1.18
C TYR A 148 3.23 -11.18 -1.95
N ARG A 149 3.23 -11.39 -3.27
CA ARG A 149 2.04 -11.20 -4.12
C ARG A 149 0.91 -12.15 -3.76
N ALA A 150 1.21 -13.32 -3.22
CA ALA A 150 0.18 -14.23 -2.69
C ALA A 150 -0.53 -13.65 -1.46
N LEU A 151 0.17 -12.88 -0.62
CA LEU A 151 -0.43 -12.20 0.53
C LEU A 151 -1.29 -11.02 0.05
N VAL A 152 -0.79 -10.25 -0.91
CA VAL A 152 -1.54 -9.16 -1.57
C VAL A 152 -2.82 -9.68 -2.21
N GLN A 153 -2.77 -10.84 -2.87
CA GLN A 153 -3.93 -11.49 -3.44
C GLN A 153 -4.99 -11.82 -2.38
N VAL A 154 -4.60 -12.34 -1.19
CA VAL A 154 -5.55 -12.58 -0.09
C VAL A 154 -6.26 -11.29 0.31
N GLY A 155 -5.52 -10.20 0.46
CA GLY A 155 -6.09 -8.88 0.75
C GLY A 155 -7.03 -8.39 -0.35
N ALA A 156 -6.63 -8.50 -1.61
CA ALA A 156 -7.45 -8.09 -2.75
C ALA A 156 -8.77 -8.87 -2.85
N GLU A 157 -8.73 -10.19 -2.69
CA GLU A 157 -9.92 -11.05 -2.69
C GLU A 157 -10.89 -10.66 -1.57
N LEU A 158 -10.40 -10.49 -0.35
CA LEU A 158 -11.25 -10.09 0.78
C LEU A 158 -11.81 -8.68 0.59
N GLY A 159 -10.95 -7.72 0.21
CA GLY A 159 -11.35 -6.33 -0.02
C GLY A 159 -12.44 -6.20 -1.08
N THR A 160 -12.31 -6.93 -2.20
CA THR A 160 -13.30 -6.92 -3.30
C THR A 160 -14.57 -7.73 -2.97
N ARG A 161 -14.46 -8.75 -2.12
CA ARG A 161 -15.59 -9.60 -1.70
C ARG A 161 -16.52 -8.89 -0.72
N TYR A 162 -15.97 -8.19 0.27
CA TYR A 162 -16.76 -7.58 1.35
C TYR A 162 -17.06 -6.10 1.13
N ARG A 163 -16.45 -5.45 0.12
CA ARG A 163 -16.74 -4.05 -0.23
C ARG A 163 -17.37 -3.93 -1.60
N ASN A 164 -18.33 -3.00 -1.68
CA ASN A 164 -18.99 -2.66 -2.94
C ASN A 164 -18.40 -1.41 -3.63
N SER A 165 -17.34 -0.85 -3.05
CA SER A 165 -16.57 0.30 -3.54
C SER A 165 -15.08 0.13 -3.23
N TRP A 166 -14.22 0.73 -4.06
CA TRP A 166 -12.80 0.83 -3.78
C TRP A 166 -12.59 1.60 -2.46
N ALA A 167 -11.65 1.17 -1.63
CA ALA A 167 -11.46 1.70 -0.28
C ALA A 167 -10.00 2.08 -0.04
N SER A 168 -9.73 2.90 0.97
CA SER A 168 -8.37 3.37 1.27
C SER A 168 -7.42 2.21 1.55
N GLY A 169 -7.87 1.15 2.24
CA GLY A 169 -7.06 -0.04 2.50
C GLY A 169 -6.59 -0.74 1.23
N MET A 170 -7.41 -0.79 0.18
CA MET A 170 -7.01 -1.34 -1.13
C MET A 170 -5.92 -0.50 -1.79
N THR A 171 -6.00 0.83 -1.68
CA THR A 171 -4.93 1.72 -2.15
C THR A 171 -3.65 1.55 -1.32
N ILE A 172 -3.74 1.49 0.02
CA ILE A 172 -2.57 1.29 0.90
C ILE A 172 -1.91 -0.04 0.61
N LEU A 173 -2.69 -1.12 0.50
CA LEU A 173 -2.19 -2.45 0.14
C LEU A 173 -1.40 -2.42 -1.17
N THR A 174 -1.97 -1.79 -2.19
CA THR A 174 -1.32 -1.69 -3.51
C THR A 174 -0.05 -0.84 -3.45
N ALA A 175 -0.12 0.35 -2.83
CA ALA A 175 1.01 1.25 -2.69
C ALA A 175 2.16 0.58 -1.94
N MET A 176 1.87 -0.08 -0.81
CA MET A 176 2.88 -0.76 -0.01
C MET A 176 3.44 -1.98 -0.72
N ALA A 177 2.61 -2.75 -1.44
CA ALA A 177 3.07 -3.88 -2.25
C ALA A 177 4.03 -3.44 -3.37
N ASN A 178 3.78 -2.28 -4.02
CA ASN A 178 4.70 -1.72 -5.01
C ASN A 178 6.08 -1.38 -4.42
N LEU A 179 6.14 -1.06 -3.12
CA LEU A 179 7.39 -0.74 -2.43
C LEU A 179 8.14 -1.96 -1.91
N VAL A 180 7.49 -3.11 -1.72
CA VAL A 180 8.13 -4.33 -1.18
C VAL A 180 9.46 -4.68 -1.87
N PRO A 181 9.59 -4.67 -3.22
CA PRO A 181 10.85 -4.97 -3.90
C PRO A 181 11.97 -3.95 -3.68
N LEU A 182 11.62 -2.75 -3.18
CA LEU A 182 12.53 -1.61 -2.99
C LEU A 182 12.98 -1.46 -1.53
N LEU A 183 12.34 -2.19 -0.62
CA LEU A 183 12.53 -2.05 0.82
C LEU A 183 13.39 -3.19 1.40
N PRO A 184 14.18 -2.93 2.46
CA PRO A 184 14.76 -3.99 3.27
C PRO A 184 13.68 -4.91 3.84
N THR A 185 14.03 -6.18 4.11
CA THR A 185 13.06 -7.20 4.57
C THR A 185 12.22 -6.75 5.75
N ASP A 186 12.80 -6.06 6.73
CA ASP A 186 12.09 -5.63 7.93
C ASP A 186 11.05 -4.53 7.65
N GLU A 187 11.31 -3.66 6.67
CA GLU A 187 10.36 -2.64 6.22
C GLU A 187 9.32 -3.22 5.26
N ALA A 188 9.71 -4.16 4.39
CA ALA A 188 8.78 -4.89 3.53
C ALA A 188 7.72 -5.66 4.35
N LEU A 189 8.12 -6.25 5.48
CA LEU A 189 7.21 -6.91 6.43
C LEU A 189 6.17 -5.93 6.99
N ARG A 190 6.59 -4.73 7.43
CA ARG A 190 5.68 -3.70 7.93
C ARG A 190 4.76 -3.15 6.85
N ALA A 191 5.30 -2.92 5.65
CA ALA A 191 4.54 -2.43 4.50
C ALA A 191 3.37 -3.38 4.17
N LEU A 192 3.61 -4.69 4.13
CA LEU A 192 2.54 -5.67 3.92
C LEU A 192 1.58 -5.74 5.09
N PHE A 193 2.08 -5.69 6.33
CA PHE A 193 1.23 -5.68 7.53
C PHE A 193 0.24 -4.50 7.49
N HIS A 194 0.72 -3.28 7.23
CA HIS A 194 -0.15 -2.10 7.06
C HIS A 194 -1.18 -2.31 5.96
N GLY A 195 -0.74 -2.70 4.75
CA GLY A 195 -1.64 -2.95 3.64
C GLY A 195 -2.77 -3.92 3.97
N LEU A 196 -2.44 -5.04 4.61
CA LEU A 196 -3.40 -6.09 4.95
C LEU A 196 -4.31 -5.69 6.12
N SER A 197 -3.77 -5.05 7.16
CA SER A 197 -4.56 -4.57 8.30
C SER A 197 -5.53 -3.46 7.93
N HIS A 198 -5.15 -2.54 7.05
CA HIS A 198 -6.09 -1.52 6.55
C HIS A 198 -7.22 -2.13 5.72
N VAL A 199 -6.94 -3.15 4.89
CA VAL A 199 -8.01 -3.91 4.21
C VAL A 199 -8.90 -4.64 5.21
N ALA A 200 -8.32 -5.27 6.24
CA ALA A 200 -9.07 -5.95 7.30
C ALA A 200 -10.02 -4.97 8.03
N SER A 201 -9.54 -3.77 8.35
CA SER A 201 -10.35 -2.71 8.94
C SER A 201 -11.49 -2.26 8.01
N ASP A 202 -11.24 -2.16 6.69
CA ASP A 202 -12.25 -1.73 5.72
C ASP A 202 -13.41 -2.75 5.58
N ILE A 203 -13.13 -4.04 5.73
CA ILE A 203 -14.11 -5.12 5.56
C ILE A 203 -14.85 -5.49 6.84
N GLN A 204 -14.38 -5.04 8.01
CA GLN A 204 -14.96 -5.42 9.29
C GLN A 204 -16.43 -5.01 9.37
N GLY A 205 -17.29 -5.98 9.68
CA GLY A 205 -18.74 -5.78 9.77
C GLY A 205 -19.46 -5.53 8.44
N GLN A 206 -18.76 -5.64 7.30
CA GLN A 206 -19.36 -5.45 5.98
C GLN A 206 -20.01 -6.73 5.45
N ALA A 207 -21.08 -6.58 4.65
CA ALA A 207 -21.71 -7.69 3.96
C ALA A 207 -21.01 -7.99 2.63
N THR A 208 -21.07 -9.25 2.18
CA THR A 208 -20.52 -9.63 0.88
C THR A 208 -21.21 -8.89 -0.26
N ARG A 209 -20.43 -8.40 -1.22
CA ARG A 209 -20.91 -7.75 -2.44
C ARG A 209 -21.77 -8.71 -3.26
N ARG A 210 -22.84 -8.15 -3.86
CA ARG A 210 -23.63 -8.86 -4.89
C ARG A 210 -22.98 -8.63 -6.26
N GLU A 211 -22.56 -9.70 -6.91
CA GLU A 211 -21.91 -9.62 -8.21
C GLU A 211 -22.91 -9.30 -9.33
N ARG A 212 -22.43 -8.58 -10.35
CA ARG A 212 -23.11 -8.38 -11.63
C ARG A 212 -22.45 -9.25 -12.68
N GLN A 213 -23.20 -9.59 -13.72
CA GLN A 213 -22.70 -10.34 -14.87
C GLN A 213 -22.54 -9.43 -16.09
N PRO A 214 -21.64 -9.77 -17.03
CA PRO A 214 -21.55 -9.09 -18.32
C PRO A 214 -22.89 -9.14 -19.09
N LEU A 215 -22.96 -8.42 -20.20
CA LEU A 215 -24.04 -8.57 -21.16
C LEU A 215 -23.80 -9.86 -21.96
N GLU A 216 -24.49 -10.94 -21.58
CA GLU A 216 -24.36 -12.25 -22.19
C GLU A 216 -24.58 -12.19 -23.72
N GLY A 217 -23.66 -12.78 -24.48
CA GLY A 217 -23.70 -12.81 -25.94
C GLY A 217 -23.42 -11.47 -26.64
N SER A 218 -23.02 -10.42 -25.90
CA SER A 218 -22.77 -9.11 -26.49
C SER A 218 -21.54 -9.10 -27.40
N THR A 219 -21.72 -8.75 -28.67
CA THR A 219 -20.64 -8.54 -29.64
C THR A 219 -20.20 -7.07 -29.73
N ALA A 220 -20.49 -6.29 -28.69
CA ALA A 220 -20.17 -4.86 -28.66
C ALA A 220 -18.66 -4.61 -28.81
N THR A 221 -18.31 -3.72 -29.73
CA THR A 221 -16.93 -3.25 -29.92
C THR A 221 -16.47 -2.39 -28.74
N LEU A 222 -15.16 -2.31 -28.51
CA LEU A 222 -14.57 -1.44 -27.48
C LEU A 222 -15.02 0.02 -27.64
N THR A 223 -15.14 0.52 -28.87
CA THR A 223 -15.65 1.87 -29.15
C THR A 223 -17.10 2.05 -28.68
N GLN A 224 -17.96 1.05 -28.86
CA GLN A 224 -19.34 1.08 -28.35
C GLN A 224 -19.34 1.06 -26.82
N ILE A 225 -18.59 0.15 -26.21
CA ILE A 225 -18.51 0.02 -24.75
C ILE A 225 -17.94 1.30 -24.12
N LYS A 226 -16.93 1.94 -24.74
CA LYS A 226 -16.39 3.24 -24.33
C LYS A 226 -17.48 4.30 -24.27
N ARG A 227 -18.32 4.42 -25.30
CA ARG A 227 -19.45 5.35 -25.30
C ARG A 227 -20.48 5.02 -24.22
N TRP A 228 -20.80 3.74 -24.01
CA TRP A 228 -21.74 3.32 -22.98
C TRP A 228 -21.23 3.60 -21.57
N LEU A 229 -19.97 3.28 -21.28
CA LEU A 229 -19.36 3.53 -19.98
C LEU A 229 -19.38 5.03 -19.66
N ARG A 230 -18.98 5.89 -20.61
CA ARG A 230 -19.08 7.35 -20.45
C ARG A 230 -20.52 7.81 -20.21
N HIS A 231 -21.48 7.29 -20.96
CA HIS A 231 -22.89 7.63 -20.76
C HIS A 231 -23.38 7.24 -19.35
N TRP A 232 -23.19 5.97 -18.95
CA TRP A 232 -23.65 5.47 -17.65
C TRP A 232 -22.98 6.14 -16.48
N THR A 233 -21.69 6.47 -16.60
CA THR A 233 -20.98 7.24 -15.58
C THR A 233 -21.55 8.65 -15.47
N LEU A 234 -21.81 9.34 -16.58
CA LEU A 234 -22.40 10.68 -16.60
C LEU A 234 -23.81 10.73 -15.99
N VAL A 235 -24.69 9.77 -16.34
CA VAL A 235 -26.04 9.68 -15.76
C VAL A 235 -26.09 8.96 -14.41
N ARG A 236 -24.92 8.72 -13.81
CA ARG A 236 -24.73 8.13 -12.47
C ARG A 236 -25.37 6.75 -12.27
N HIS A 237 -25.42 5.93 -13.32
CA HIS A 237 -26.05 4.61 -13.32
C HIS A 237 -25.03 3.48 -13.09
N ARG A 238 -24.88 3.08 -11.82
CA ARG A 238 -23.86 2.12 -11.35
C ARG A 238 -23.87 0.78 -12.09
N ASP A 239 -25.01 0.11 -12.15
CA ASP A 239 -25.10 -1.23 -12.77
C ASP A 239 -24.77 -1.19 -14.27
N GLY A 240 -25.08 -0.08 -14.94
CA GLY A 240 -24.77 0.12 -16.36
C GLY A 240 -23.26 0.27 -16.58
N ALA A 241 -22.59 1.08 -15.76
CA ALA A 241 -21.14 1.25 -15.80
C ALA A 241 -20.42 -0.07 -15.47
N GLU A 242 -20.86 -0.78 -14.43
CA GLU A 242 -20.29 -2.07 -14.03
C GLU A 242 -20.41 -3.14 -15.12
N ARG A 243 -21.59 -3.28 -15.72
CA ARG A 243 -21.80 -4.24 -16.81
C ARG A 243 -21.01 -3.89 -18.06
N CYS A 244 -20.72 -2.61 -18.33
CA CYS A 244 -19.84 -2.23 -19.44
C CYS A 244 -18.41 -2.76 -19.24
N LEU A 245 -17.84 -2.58 -18.04
CA LEU A 245 -16.50 -3.08 -17.72
C LEU A 245 -16.43 -4.61 -17.81
N LEU A 246 -17.41 -5.30 -17.22
CA LEU A 246 -17.47 -6.77 -17.28
C LEU A 246 -17.65 -7.27 -18.71
N THR A 247 -18.45 -6.59 -19.53
CA THR A 247 -18.63 -6.95 -20.95
C THR A 247 -17.36 -6.74 -21.75
N ALA A 248 -16.60 -5.67 -21.49
CA ALA A 248 -15.30 -5.46 -22.13
C ALA A 248 -14.35 -6.62 -21.83
N LEU A 249 -14.23 -7.02 -20.56
CA LEU A 249 -13.40 -8.16 -20.15
C LEU A 249 -13.86 -9.46 -20.80
N ALA A 250 -15.17 -9.74 -20.79
CA ALA A 250 -15.74 -10.94 -21.41
C ALA A 250 -15.49 -10.98 -22.94
N ASN A 251 -15.39 -9.82 -23.58
CA ASN A 251 -15.09 -9.69 -25.00
C ASN A 251 -13.59 -9.68 -25.31
N GLY A 252 -12.73 -9.95 -24.33
CA GLY A 252 -11.28 -10.07 -24.50
C GLY A 252 -10.54 -8.74 -24.52
N ALA A 253 -11.07 -7.69 -23.89
CA ALA A 253 -10.37 -6.42 -23.73
C ALA A 253 -9.02 -6.63 -23.03
N THR A 254 -7.96 -6.06 -23.61
CA THR A 254 -6.62 -6.10 -23.03
C THR A 254 -6.49 -5.14 -21.85
N PRO A 255 -5.45 -5.26 -21.02
CA PRO A 255 -5.12 -4.27 -19.99
C PRO A 255 -5.11 -2.82 -20.49
N ALA A 256 -4.57 -2.59 -21.69
CA ALA A 256 -4.52 -1.26 -22.30
C ALA A 256 -5.91 -0.76 -22.72
N ASP A 257 -6.77 -1.64 -23.24
CA ASP A 257 -8.16 -1.29 -23.59
C ASP A 257 -8.96 -0.90 -22.35
N ILE A 258 -8.82 -1.66 -21.27
CA ILE A 258 -9.45 -1.36 -19.98
C ILE A 258 -8.95 -0.04 -19.40
N ALA A 259 -7.64 0.21 -19.48
CA ALA A 259 -7.05 1.48 -19.06
C ALA A 259 -7.69 2.65 -19.84
N ASP A 260 -7.84 2.53 -21.17
CA ASP A 260 -8.42 3.60 -21.99
C ASP A 260 -9.89 3.84 -21.64
N LEU A 261 -10.66 2.77 -21.40
CA LEU A 261 -12.06 2.85 -20.95
C LEU A 261 -12.19 3.59 -19.61
N LEU A 262 -11.45 3.15 -18.59
CA LEU A 262 -11.51 3.70 -17.24
C LEU A 262 -11.03 5.15 -17.19
N PHE A 263 -9.88 5.43 -17.78
CA PHE A 263 -9.30 6.78 -17.72
C PHE A 263 -10.07 7.77 -18.57
N THR A 264 -10.63 7.36 -19.71
CA THR A 264 -11.53 8.23 -20.46
C THR A 264 -12.76 8.59 -19.62
N ALA A 265 -13.41 7.60 -18.99
CA ALA A 265 -14.59 7.86 -18.16
C ALA A 265 -14.24 8.70 -16.92
N ALA A 266 -13.11 8.42 -16.25
CA ALA A 266 -12.66 9.15 -15.08
C ALA A 266 -12.36 10.62 -15.39
N THR A 267 -11.77 10.90 -16.55
CA THR A 267 -11.39 12.25 -16.99
C THR A 267 -12.51 12.99 -17.73
N ASP A 268 -13.71 12.42 -17.88
CA ASP A 268 -14.84 13.22 -18.34
C ASP A 268 -15.21 14.31 -17.32
N ARG A 269 -14.85 14.10 -16.05
CA ARG A 269 -14.98 15.06 -14.95
C ARG A 269 -13.59 15.54 -14.52
N PRO A 270 -13.19 16.79 -14.86
CA PRO A 270 -11.94 17.40 -14.41
C PRO A 270 -11.62 17.15 -12.95
N PHE A 271 -10.46 16.56 -12.66
CA PHE A 271 -9.93 16.40 -11.30
C PHE A 271 -10.96 15.86 -10.27
N ALA A 272 -11.75 14.86 -10.69
CA ALA A 272 -12.88 14.36 -9.93
C ALA A 272 -12.53 13.89 -8.51
N ASP A 273 -13.32 14.32 -7.52
CA ASP A 273 -13.13 14.10 -6.08
C ASP A 273 -11.72 14.43 -5.58
N GLY A 274 -11.15 15.55 -6.03
CA GLY A 274 -9.78 15.95 -5.67
C GLY A 274 -8.72 15.09 -6.35
N GLY A 275 -9.05 14.46 -7.48
CA GLY A 275 -8.15 13.56 -8.21
C GLY A 275 -8.20 12.10 -7.76
N HIS A 276 -8.91 11.77 -6.67
CA HIS A 276 -9.01 10.40 -6.16
C HIS A 276 -9.52 9.39 -7.19
N LEU A 277 -10.47 9.76 -8.05
CA LEU A 277 -11.02 8.82 -9.02
C LEU A 277 -9.94 8.26 -9.96
N VAL A 278 -9.03 9.12 -10.42
CA VAL A 278 -7.91 8.72 -11.28
C VAL A 278 -6.87 7.93 -10.50
N ASP A 279 -6.57 8.32 -9.26
CA ASP A 279 -5.68 7.56 -8.39
C ASP A 279 -6.21 6.14 -8.16
N PHE A 280 -7.47 5.99 -7.78
CA PHE A 280 -8.09 4.68 -7.55
C PHE A 280 -8.13 3.83 -8.81
N CYS A 281 -8.44 4.43 -9.97
CA CYS A 281 -8.33 3.73 -11.25
C CYS A 281 -6.91 3.23 -11.51
N ASN A 282 -5.87 4.05 -11.30
CA ASN A 282 -4.48 3.59 -11.46
C ASN A 282 -4.12 2.48 -10.45
N LYS A 283 -4.52 2.63 -9.18
CA LYS A 283 -4.19 1.69 -8.11
C LYS A 283 -4.85 0.34 -8.30
N ALA A 284 -6.09 0.29 -8.79
CA ALA A 284 -6.72 -0.96 -9.19
C ALA A 284 -5.95 -1.69 -10.30
N MET A 285 -5.38 -0.94 -11.25
CA MET A 285 -4.60 -1.51 -12.36
C MET A 285 -3.24 -2.01 -11.89
N GLU A 286 -2.56 -1.26 -11.02
CA GLU A 286 -1.31 -1.69 -10.37
C GLU A 286 -1.54 -2.95 -9.52
N LEU A 287 -2.66 -3.04 -8.81
CA LEU A 287 -3.03 -4.25 -8.08
C LEU A 287 -3.17 -5.45 -9.01
N LEU A 288 -3.83 -5.29 -10.17
CA LEU A 288 -3.97 -6.34 -11.17
C LEU A 288 -2.64 -6.75 -11.80
N ASP A 289 -1.68 -5.83 -11.95
CA ASP A 289 -0.32 -6.19 -12.38
C ASP A 289 0.42 -7.04 -11.34
N LEU A 290 0.12 -6.84 -10.05
CA LEU A 290 0.72 -7.61 -8.96
C LEU A 290 0.11 -9.01 -8.82
N ILE A 291 -1.23 -9.13 -8.89
CA ILE A 291 -1.95 -10.38 -8.57
C ILE A 291 -2.42 -11.15 -9.81
N GLY A 292 -2.31 -10.55 -10.99
CA GLY A 292 -2.77 -11.11 -12.25
C GLY A 292 -4.11 -10.56 -12.71
N TRP A 293 -4.24 -10.41 -14.03
CA TRP A 293 -5.41 -9.81 -14.69
C TRP A 293 -6.65 -10.72 -14.74
N ASP A 294 -6.52 -12.00 -14.40
CA ASP A 294 -7.65 -12.91 -14.21
C ASP A 294 -8.58 -12.46 -13.06
N PHE A 295 -8.08 -11.63 -12.14
CA PHE A 295 -8.86 -11.02 -11.06
C PHE A 295 -9.61 -9.74 -11.48
N ALA A 296 -9.44 -9.25 -12.71
CA ALA A 296 -10.07 -8.02 -13.19
C ALA A 296 -11.61 -7.99 -13.02
N PRO A 297 -12.36 -9.08 -13.27
CA PRO A 297 -13.81 -9.12 -13.04
C PRO A 297 -14.23 -8.92 -11.57
N GLN A 298 -13.33 -9.18 -10.61
CA GLN A 298 -13.59 -8.97 -9.18
C GLN A 298 -13.15 -7.56 -8.74
N VAL A 299 -11.98 -7.11 -9.21
CA VAL A 299 -11.35 -5.85 -8.81
C VAL A 299 -12.03 -4.64 -9.44
N LEU A 300 -12.14 -4.58 -10.77
CA LEU A 300 -12.56 -3.37 -11.49
C LEU A 300 -13.98 -2.88 -11.14
N PRO A 301 -14.96 -3.76 -10.88
CA PRO A 301 -16.28 -3.31 -10.42
C PRO A 301 -16.28 -2.48 -9.15
N THR A 302 -15.29 -2.62 -8.28
CA THR A 302 -15.19 -1.82 -7.06
C THR A 302 -15.02 -0.32 -7.36
N LEU A 303 -14.49 0.05 -8.53
CA LEU A 303 -14.35 1.44 -8.96
C LEU A 303 -15.67 2.08 -9.41
N THR A 304 -16.68 1.26 -9.72
CA THR A 304 -17.93 1.73 -10.36
C THR A 304 -18.70 2.69 -9.48
N THR A 305 -18.64 2.50 -8.16
CA THR A 305 -19.26 3.41 -7.19
C THR A 305 -18.68 4.81 -7.33
N GLN A 306 -17.34 4.94 -7.32
CA GLN A 306 -16.67 6.23 -7.51
C GLN A 306 -16.91 6.80 -8.92
N LEU A 307 -16.79 5.99 -9.97
CA LEU A 307 -17.04 6.44 -11.35
C LEU A 307 -18.40 7.13 -11.55
N VAL A 308 -19.43 6.71 -10.80
CA VAL A 308 -20.78 7.31 -10.87
C VAL A 308 -21.04 8.38 -9.81
N SER A 309 -20.38 8.32 -8.65
CA SER A 309 -20.64 9.25 -7.54
C SER A 309 -19.76 10.49 -7.54
N SER A 310 -18.57 10.42 -8.13
CA SER A 310 -17.60 11.52 -8.06
C SER A 310 -18.12 12.82 -8.66
N ARG A 311 -17.62 13.92 -8.13
CA ARG A 311 -17.89 15.30 -8.59
C ARG A 311 -16.63 15.88 -9.21
N GLY A 312 -16.76 16.50 -10.38
CA GLY A 312 -15.65 17.15 -11.05
C GLY A 312 -15.44 18.59 -10.61
N GLY A 313 -14.30 19.18 -11.01
CA GLY A 313 -13.99 20.58 -10.82
C GLY A 313 -15.04 21.50 -11.45
N GLU A 314 -15.74 21.06 -12.50
CA GLU A 314 -16.87 21.78 -13.09
C GLU A 314 -18.03 22.04 -12.13
N GLU A 315 -18.15 21.25 -11.05
CA GLU A 315 -19.12 21.38 -9.96
C GLU A 315 -18.54 22.19 -8.77
N ASN A 316 -17.30 22.67 -8.86
CA ASN A 316 -16.59 23.40 -7.80
C ASN A 316 -16.33 24.87 -8.21
N SER A 317 -16.73 25.80 -7.35
CA SER A 317 -16.51 27.24 -7.57
C SER A 317 -15.04 27.64 -7.78
N ALA A 318 -14.09 26.97 -7.12
CA ALA A 318 -12.67 27.28 -7.23
C ALA A 318 -12.10 27.06 -8.65
N TRP A 319 -12.74 26.19 -9.44
CA TRP A 319 -12.37 25.91 -10.82
C TRP A 319 -13.06 26.83 -11.84
N ARG A 320 -14.05 27.61 -11.40
CA ARG A 320 -14.89 28.46 -12.25
C ARG A 320 -14.65 29.95 -12.03
N TYR A 321 -14.14 30.34 -10.86
CA TYR A 321 -13.97 31.74 -10.45
C TYR A 321 -12.63 31.95 -9.71
N PRO A 322 -11.92 33.08 -9.93
CA PRO A 322 -12.25 34.22 -10.81
C PRO A 322 -11.98 33.96 -12.29
N VAL A 323 -11.24 32.90 -12.61
CA VAL A 323 -10.97 32.45 -13.97
C VAL A 323 -11.69 31.11 -14.17
N ASP A 324 -12.43 30.95 -15.27
CA ASP A 324 -13.08 29.68 -15.60
C ASP A 324 -12.05 28.71 -16.19
N LEU A 325 -11.36 27.97 -15.31
CA LEU A 325 -10.34 26.99 -15.68
C LEU A 325 -10.95 25.84 -16.49
N VAL A 326 -12.20 25.49 -16.22
CA VAL A 326 -12.90 24.44 -16.95
C VAL A 326 -13.12 24.86 -18.40
N ALA A 327 -13.59 26.08 -18.66
CA ALA A 327 -13.74 26.58 -20.02
C ALA A 327 -12.41 26.58 -20.79
N LEU A 328 -11.35 27.12 -20.18
CA LEU A 328 -10.00 27.15 -20.78
C LEU A 328 -9.46 25.75 -21.08
N MET A 329 -9.63 24.81 -20.13
CA MET A 329 -9.22 23.42 -20.33
C MET A 329 -9.99 22.75 -21.47
N ARG A 330 -11.32 22.93 -21.54
CA ARG A 330 -12.12 22.28 -22.60
C ARG A 330 -11.75 22.79 -23.99
N GLU A 331 -11.40 24.07 -24.12
CA GLU A 331 -10.88 24.63 -25.36
C GLU A 331 -9.54 23.97 -25.75
N ALA A 332 -8.62 23.83 -24.80
CA ALA A 332 -7.34 23.14 -25.03
C ALA A 332 -7.53 21.64 -25.37
N GLU A 333 -8.41 20.95 -24.65
CA GLU A 333 -8.72 19.53 -24.87
C GLU A 333 -9.27 19.25 -26.28
N ALA A 334 -10.05 20.18 -26.85
CA ALA A 334 -10.57 20.04 -28.21
C ALA A 334 -9.45 20.05 -29.27
N GLN A 335 -8.34 20.74 -29.00
CA GLN A 335 -7.18 20.84 -29.89
C GLN A 335 -6.12 19.77 -29.62
N LEU A 336 -6.15 19.14 -28.44
CA LEU A 336 -5.17 18.16 -27.99
C LEU A 336 -4.88 17.01 -29.00
N PRO A 337 -5.89 16.39 -29.67
CA PRO A 337 -5.61 15.36 -30.66
C PRO A 337 -4.68 15.83 -31.78
N GLU A 338 -4.84 17.09 -32.21
CA GLU A 338 -4.03 17.70 -33.25
C GLU A 338 -2.62 18.00 -32.77
N TRP A 339 -2.47 18.57 -31.57
CA TRP A 339 -1.16 18.84 -30.97
C TRP A 339 -0.34 17.57 -30.80
N LEU A 340 -0.95 16.48 -30.32
CA LEU A 340 -0.27 15.19 -30.18
C LEU A 340 0.16 14.59 -31.53
N ARG A 341 -0.65 14.80 -32.59
CA ARG A 341 -0.29 14.39 -33.96
C ARG A 341 0.92 15.17 -34.47
N GLN A 342 0.92 16.50 -34.30
CA GLN A 342 2.04 17.37 -34.68
C GLN A 342 3.31 16.99 -33.91
N GLY A 343 3.22 16.78 -32.60
CA GLY A 343 4.34 16.36 -31.77
C GLY A 343 4.95 15.03 -32.18
N ARG A 344 4.11 14.04 -32.52
CA ARG A 344 4.59 12.77 -33.09
C ARG A 344 5.36 13.00 -34.39
N GLN A 345 4.82 13.81 -35.31
CA GLN A 345 5.52 14.14 -36.55
C GLN A 345 6.85 14.87 -36.29
N HIS A 346 6.87 15.83 -35.37
CA HIS A 346 8.08 16.57 -34.98
C HIS A 346 9.19 15.62 -34.49
N ARG A 347 8.84 14.60 -33.69
CA ARG A 347 9.78 13.54 -33.28
C ARG A 347 10.24 12.68 -34.46
N MET A 348 9.33 12.31 -35.37
CA MET A 348 9.68 11.53 -36.56
C MET A 348 10.62 12.29 -37.51
N ASP A 349 10.54 13.62 -37.52
CA ASP A 349 11.46 14.50 -38.25
C ASP A 349 12.86 14.62 -37.59
N GLY A 350 13.07 13.97 -36.43
CA GLY A 350 14.35 14.02 -35.70
C GLY A 350 14.65 15.37 -35.03
N LYS A 351 13.64 16.21 -34.85
CA LYS A 351 13.81 17.55 -34.25
C LYS A 351 13.93 17.43 -32.72
N PRO A 352 14.75 18.29 -32.08
CA PRO A 352 14.90 18.29 -30.63
C PRO A 352 13.60 18.71 -29.94
N THR A 353 13.36 18.14 -28.76
CA THR A 353 12.26 18.49 -27.87
C THR A 353 12.75 19.42 -26.76
N MET A 354 11.84 20.14 -26.10
CA MET A 354 12.21 20.98 -24.96
C MET A 354 12.67 20.13 -23.75
N PRO A 355 13.49 20.65 -22.82
CA PRO A 355 13.81 19.91 -21.60
C PRO A 355 12.59 19.75 -20.68
N VAL A 356 12.37 18.55 -20.13
CA VAL A 356 11.25 18.24 -19.22
C VAL A 356 11.26 19.15 -17.98
N ALA A 357 12.45 19.45 -17.44
CA ALA A 357 12.59 20.36 -16.31
C ALA A 357 12.13 21.79 -16.65
N HIS A 358 12.36 22.27 -17.88
CA HIS A 358 11.89 23.59 -18.31
C HIS A 358 10.36 23.65 -18.29
N LEU A 359 9.69 22.62 -18.84
CA LEU A 359 8.23 22.53 -18.77
C LEU A 359 7.74 22.55 -17.32
N ALA A 360 8.34 21.78 -16.42
CA ALA A 360 7.92 21.72 -15.02
C ALA A 360 7.93 23.10 -14.32
N HIS A 361 8.92 23.95 -14.61
CA HIS A 361 8.95 25.32 -14.07
C HIS A 361 7.86 26.21 -14.70
N ALA A 362 7.58 26.05 -16.00
CA ALA A 362 6.50 26.79 -16.65
C ALA A 362 5.12 26.43 -16.07
N LEU A 363 4.92 25.19 -15.61
CA LEU A 363 3.69 24.74 -14.94
C LEU A 363 3.44 25.41 -13.58
N LEU A 364 4.42 26.12 -13.01
CA LEU A 364 4.27 26.83 -11.74
C LEU A 364 3.78 28.28 -11.88
N SER A 365 3.50 28.75 -13.10
CA SER A 365 3.04 30.13 -13.35
C SER A 365 1.79 30.49 -12.55
N ASP A 366 1.71 31.77 -12.16
CA ASP A 366 0.53 32.35 -11.50
C ASP A 366 -0.60 32.70 -12.48
N LYS A 367 -0.46 32.37 -13.77
CA LYS A 367 -1.48 32.54 -14.80
C LYS A 367 -1.79 31.21 -15.47
N PRO A 368 -3.07 30.77 -15.49
CA PRO A 368 -3.43 29.48 -16.07
C PRO A 368 -3.24 29.46 -17.59
N GLN A 369 -3.33 30.61 -18.27
CA GLN A 369 -3.07 30.71 -19.72
C GLN A 369 -1.62 30.38 -20.06
N ASP A 370 -0.65 30.89 -19.28
CA ASP A 370 0.77 30.62 -19.49
C ASP A 370 1.06 29.11 -19.36
N ILE A 371 0.42 28.45 -18.39
CA ILE A 371 0.51 26.99 -18.17
C ILE A 371 -0.05 26.23 -19.39
N LEU A 372 -1.22 26.63 -19.88
CA LEU A 372 -1.86 25.98 -21.03
C LEU A 372 -1.03 26.17 -22.32
N SER A 373 -0.48 27.37 -22.53
CA SER A 373 0.44 27.64 -23.65
C SER A 373 1.71 26.80 -23.55
N ALA A 374 2.32 26.68 -22.37
CA ALA A 374 3.50 25.84 -22.18
C ALA A 374 3.21 24.36 -22.47
N LEU A 375 2.05 23.84 -22.05
CA LEU A 375 1.62 22.47 -22.36
C LEU A 375 1.36 22.26 -23.85
N GLN A 376 0.74 23.23 -24.52
CA GLN A 376 0.54 23.20 -25.95
C GLN A 376 1.89 23.17 -26.70
N GLU A 377 2.80 24.08 -26.37
CA GLU A 377 4.14 24.15 -26.97
C GLU A 377 4.92 22.86 -26.74
N ALA A 378 4.86 22.31 -25.53
CA ALA A 378 5.45 21.01 -25.21
C ALA A 378 4.88 19.88 -26.08
N ALA A 379 3.56 19.79 -26.19
CA ALA A 379 2.91 18.76 -27.00
C ALA A 379 3.28 18.88 -28.49
N VAL A 380 3.22 20.09 -29.05
CA VAL A 380 3.54 20.36 -30.47
C VAL A 380 5.03 20.17 -30.77
N SER A 381 5.91 20.55 -29.85
CA SER A 381 7.37 20.36 -29.96
C SER A 381 7.80 18.91 -29.72
N GLY A 382 6.87 17.98 -29.57
CA GLY A 382 7.14 16.55 -29.55
C GLY A 382 7.52 15.99 -28.18
N ILE A 383 7.26 16.68 -27.06
CA ILE A 383 7.33 16.04 -25.73
C ILE A 383 6.37 14.85 -25.70
N LYS A 384 6.83 13.71 -25.17
CA LYS A 384 5.99 12.51 -25.05
C LYS A 384 4.96 12.67 -23.93
N PRO A 385 3.80 12.00 -23.99
CA PRO A 385 2.83 12.02 -22.90
C PRO A 385 3.41 11.63 -21.52
N THR A 386 4.32 10.66 -21.49
CA THR A 386 5.02 10.26 -20.26
C THR A 386 5.95 11.36 -19.72
N GLU A 387 6.56 12.14 -20.61
CA GLU A 387 7.40 13.29 -20.25
C GLU A 387 6.57 14.49 -19.79
N LEU A 388 5.40 14.74 -20.41
CA LEU A 388 4.43 15.75 -19.95
C LEU A 388 4.01 15.47 -18.50
N SER A 389 3.61 14.23 -18.21
CA SER A 389 3.22 13.83 -16.85
C SER A 389 4.40 13.80 -15.87
N LYS A 390 5.62 13.48 -16.33
CA LYS A 390 6.83 13.56 -15.50
C LYS A 390 7.13 15.00 -15.07
N ALA A 391 7.03 15.97 -15.99
CA ALA A 391 7.15 17.39 -15.67
C ALA A 391 6.08 17.85 -14.68
N LEU A 392 4.83 17.41 -14.89
CA LEU A 392 3.70 17.72 -14.02
C LEU A 392 3.90 17.18 -12.59
N CYS A 393 4.35 15.93 -12.44
CA CYS A 393 4.65 15.36 -11.11
C CYS A 393 5.69 16.17 -10.36
N TYR A 394 6.75 16.62 -11.05
CA TYR A 394 7.78 17.44 -10.43
C TYR A 394 7.25 18.83 -10.03
N ALA A 395 6.41 19.46 -10.85
CA ALA A 395 5.76 20.72 -10.49
C ALA A 395 4.87 20.56 -9.24
N ALA A 396 4.09 19.48 -9.15
CA ALA A 396 3.30 19.16 -7.97
C ALA A 396 4.18 18.88 -6.72
N ALA A 397 5.30 18.16 -6.88
CA ALA A 397 6.26 17.95 -5.79
C ALA A 397 6.86 19.26 -5.29
N LEU A 398 7.11 20.24 -6.17
CA LEU A 398 7.58 21.56 -5.76
C LEU A 398 6.53 22.35 -4.96
N ARG A 399 5.23 22.15 -5.21
CA ARG A 399 4.17 22.74 -4.37
C ARG A 399 4.26 22.26 -2.92
N ILE A 400 4.60 20.98 -2.71
CA ILE A 400 4.87 20.41 -1.39
C ILE A 400 6.22 20.90 -0.84
N ALA A 401 7.28 20.84 -1.64
CA ALA A 401 8.63 21.23 -1.20
C ALA A 401 8.74 22.69 -0.78
N ARG A 402 7.90 23.57 -1.34
CA ARG A 402 7.82 25.01 -1.04
C ARG A 402 6.56 25.40 -0.26
N PHE A 403 5.84 24.42 0.28
CA PHE A 403 4.68 24.67 1.15
C PHE A 403 5.13 25.49 2.37
N GLY A 404 4.51 26.66 2.57
CA GLY A 404 4.76 27.51 3.73
C GLY A 404 3.73 27.25 4.81
N GLU A 405 4.13 27.23 6.07
CA GLU A 405 3.25 26.97 7.23
C GLU A 405 2.58 28.25 7.79
N SER A 406 2.87 29.41 7.20
CA SER A 406 2.37 30.72 7.66
C SER A 406 0.92 31.01 7.27
N ASN A 407 0.30 30.14 6.49
CA ASN A 407 -1.10 30.25 6.07
C ASN A 407 -2.01 29.52 7.08
N GLU A 408 -3.19 30.07 7.35
CA GLU A 408 -4.19 29.45 8.25
C GLU A 408 -4.66 28.07 7.74
N PHE A 409 -4.43 27.81 6.44
CA PHE A 409 -4.64 26.53 5.78
C PHE A 409 -3.39 25.66 5.91
N GLY A 410 -3.18 25.06 7.10
CA GLY A 410 -2.19 24.00 7.31
C GLY A 410 -2.56 22.67 6.61
N ASP A 411 -3.31 22.73 5.51
CA ASP A 411 -3.83 21.58 4.79
C ASP A 411 -2.82 21.07 3.75
N TRP A 412 -1.86 20.30 4.25
CA TRP A 412 -0.93 19.54 3.42
C TRP A 412 -1.63 18.54 2.49
N ILE A 413 -2.87 18.13 2.80
CA ILE A 413 -3.60 17.13 2.03
C ILE A 413 -3.94 17.67 0.63
N THR A 414 -4.26 18.95 0.50
CA THR A 414 -4.56 19.58 -0.79
C THR A 414 -3.40 19.42 -1.80
N VAL A 415 -2.17 19.80 -1.42
CA VAL A 415 -0.99 19.64 -2.31
C VAL A 415 -0.63 18.17 -2.54
N LEU A 416 -0.90 17.30 -1.57
CA LEU A 416 -0.71 15.87 -1.75
C LEU A 416 -1.70 15.29 -2.77
N HIS A 417 -2.99 15.65 -2.71
CA HIS A 417 -4.00 15.18 -3.67
C HIS A 417 -3.56 15.45 -5.11
N THR A 418 -3.05 16.65 -5.36
CA THR A 418 -2.46 16.99 -6.65
C THR A 418 -1.26 16.10 -6.97
N PHE A 419 -0.32 15.92 -6.05
CA PHE A 419 0.88 15.10 -6.29
C PHE A 419 0.57 13.62 -6.54
N SER A 420 -0.30 13.01 -5.73
CA SER A 420 -0.70 11.60 -5.88
C SER A 420 -1.50 11.39 -7.17
N TYR A 421 -2.39 12.32 -7.53
CA TYR A 421 -3.05 12.37 -8.83
C TYR A 421 -2.04 12.40 -9.98
N CYS A 422 -1.06 13.31 -9.91
CA CYS A 422 -0.03 13.43 -10.95
C CYS A 422 0.77 12.14 -11.10
N ASN A 423 1.16 11.51 -9.99
CA ASN A 423 1.82 10.21 -10.00
C ASN A 423 0.93 9.14 -10.66
N ALA A 424 -0.35 9.05 -10.32
CA ALA A 424 -1.29 8.11 -10.93
C ALA A 424 -1.43 8.33 -12.45
N VAL A 425 -1.51 9.58 -12.90
CA VAL A 425 -1.50 9.95 -14.33
C VAL A 425 -0.20 9.50 -14.98
N HIS A 426 0.94 9.72 -14.35
CA HIS A 426 2.24 9.32 -14.88
C HIS A 426 2.36 7.80 -15.01
N GLN A 427 2.03 7.04 -13.96
CA GLN A 427 2.04 5.56 -14.00
C GLN A 427 1.10 5.03 -15.08
N THR A 428 -0.06 5.67 -15.27
CA THR A 428 -0.99 5.30 -16.34
C THR A 428 -0.40 5.56 -17.71
N LEU A 429 0.14 6.76 -17.96
CA LEU A 429 0.71 7.10 -19.26
C LEU A 429 1.93 6.23 -19.60
N LYS A 430 2.67 5.72 -18.61
CA LYS A 430 3.72 4.71 -18.85
C LYS A 430 3.19 3.41 -19.45
N ARG A 431 1.93 3.03 -19.18
CA ARG A 431 1.29 1.83 -19.77
C ARG A 431 1.02 2.00 -21.25
N PHE A 432 0.74 3.22 -21.69
CA PHE A 432 0.44 3.54 -23.08
C PHE A 432 1.69 3.98 -23.87
N GLY A 433 2.59 4.73 -23.23
CA GLY A 433 3.67 5.42 -23.93
C GLY A 433 3.13 6.37 -24.99
N ASP A 434 3.65 6.27 -26.22
CA ASP A 434 3.31 7.16 -27.32
C ASP A 434 1.94 6.88 -27.96
N THR A 435 1.28 5.77 -27.60
CA THR A 435 -0.03 5.36 -28.14
C THR A 435 -1.22 5.88 -27.33
N ALA A 436 -0.96 6.63 -26.24
CA ALA A 436 -2.02 7.19 -25.40
C ALA A 436 -3.00 8.03 -26.23
N SER A 437 -4.30 7.79 -26.02
CA SER A 437 -5.37 8.58 -26.64
C SER A 437 -5.41 9.99 -26.04
N ALA A 438 -5.94 10.96 -26.79
CA ALA A 438 -6.08 12.33 -26.28
C ALA A 438 -6.98 12.38 -25.03
N GLU A 439 -7.98 11.49 -24.93
CA GLU A 439 -8.84 11.40 -23.76
C GLU A 439 -8.14 10.89 -22.50
N VAL A 440 -7.05 10.13 -22.63
CA VAL A 440 -6.20 9.76 -21.48
C VAL A 440 -5.21 10.88 -21.19
N VAL A 441 -4.59 11.47 -22.22
CA VAL A 441 -3.57 12.52 -22.07
C VAL A 441 -4.11 13.81 -21.46
N ARG A 442 -5.40 14.15 -21.65
CA ARG A 442 -6.01 15.34 -21.02
C ARG A 442 -5.92 15.36 -19.49
N ALA A 443 -5.72 14.21 -18.83
CA ALA A 443 -5.47 14.16 -17.40
C ALA A 443 -4.26 15.03 -16.98
N VAL A 444 -3.27 15.22 -17.88
CA VAL A 444 -2.16 16.16 -17.65
C VAL A 444 -2.66 17.60 -17.52
N TRP A 445 -3.60 18.02 -18.37
CA TRP A 445 -4.18 19.37 -18.30
C TRP A 445 -4.98 19.58 -17.01
N HIS A 446 -5.67 18.53 -16.55
CA HIS A 446 -6.43 18.54 -15.31
C HIS A 446 -5.51 18.74 -14.11
N GLY A 447 -4.45 17.94 -14.03
CA GLY A 447 -3.45 18.07 -12.97
C GLY A 447 -2.70 19.41 -13.03
N ALA A 448 -2.44 19.95 -14.22
CA ALA A 448 -1.80 21.26 -14.34
C ALA A 448 -2.67 22.40 -13.78
N MET A 449 -4.00 22.34 -13.97
CA MET A 449 -4.90 23.30 -13.32
C MET A 449 -5.01 23.07 -11.81
N ALA A 450 -4.88 21.84 -11.32
CA ALA A 450 -4.77 21.58 -9.89
C ALA A 450 -3.47 22.17 -9.30
N VAL A 451 -2.31 21.98 -9.96
CA VAL A 451 -1.03 22.62 -9.58
C VAL A 451 -1.12 24.16 -9.57
N TYR A 452 -1.90 24.73 -10.50
CA TYR A 452 -2.20 26.16 -10.50
C TYR A 452 -3.07 26.56 -9.30
N LEU A 453 -4.11 25.80 -8.97
CA LEU A 453 -4.96 26.08 -7.82
C LEU A 453 -4.19 26.01 -6.50
N ASP A 454 -3.23 25.11 -6.38
CA ASP A 454 -2.36 24.96 -5.20
C ASP A 454 -1.39 26.15 -4.98
N ARG A 455 -1.24 27.05 -5.97
CA ARG A 455 -0.21 28.11 -5.93
C ARG A 455 -0.26 28.99 -4.69
N PHE A 456 -1.45 29.24 -4.13
CA PHE A 456 -1.61 30.11 -2.96
C PHE A 456 -0.91 29.57 -1.71
N LEU A 457 -0.69 28.25 -1.65
CA LEU A 457 0.02 27.58 -0.56
C LEU A 457 1.54 27.82 -0.60
N ASN A 458 2.03 28.53 -1.62
CA ASN A 458 3.43 28.95 -1.77
C ASN A 458 3.54 30.49 -1.86
N ILE A 459 2.68 31.26 -1.19
CA ILE A 459 2.76 32.72 -1.16
C ILE A 459 2.93 33.23 0.29
N PRO A 460 4.14 33.66 0.69
CA PRO A 460 5.41 33.47 -0.01
C PRO A 460 5.84 31.99 -0.02
N PRO A 461 6.71 31.56 -0.96
CA PRO A 461 7.16 30.18 -1.01
C PRO A 461 8.17 29.90 0.11
N GLU A 462 8.07 28.72 0.72
CA GLU A 462 9.12 28.25 1.62
C GLU A 462 10.40 28.00 0.80
N PRO A 463 11.56 28.52 1.23
CA PRO A 463 12.83 28.25 0.57
C PRO A 463 13.17 26.77 0.62
N LEU A 464 13.80 26.28 -0.45
CA LEU A 464 14.39 24.95 -0.40
C LEU A 464 15.60 24.95 0.55
N PRO A 465 15.90 23.83 1.22
CA PRO A 465 17.07 23.74 2.08
C PRO A 465 18.36 24.13 1.34
N GLY A 466 19.17 25.00 1.96
CA GLY A 466 20.37 25.56 1.34
C GLY A 466 20.18 26.91 0.65
N GLU A 467 18.95 27.36 0.36
CA GLU A 467 18.71 28.66 -0.29
C GLU A 467 18.92 29.85 0.67
N ARG A 468 18.53 29.71 1.95
CA ARG A 468 18.71 30.76 2.98
C ARG A 468 19.85 30.48 3.96
N SER A 469 19.96 29.23 4.42
CA SER A 469 20.92 28.82 5.45
C SER A 469 21.82 27.72 4.90
N PRO A 470 23.14 27.78 5.13
CA PRO A 470 24.04 26.73 4.70
C PRO A 470 23.73 25.42 5.44
N LEU A 471 23.89 24.30 4.74
CA LEU A 471 23.72 22.96 5.34
C LEU A 471 25.00 22.45 6.03
N SER A 472 26.08 23.24 6.03
CA SER A 472 27.40 22.86 6.55
C SER A 472 27.44 22.62 8.06
N ASP A 473 26.44 23.12 8.80
CA ASP A 473 26.35 22.95 10.25
C ASP A 473 25.69 21.60 10.63
N LEU A 474 25.17 20.87 9.65
CA LEU A 474 24.57 19.54 9.83
C LEU A 474 25.64 18.43 9.82
N PRO A 475 25.35 17.25 10.39
CA PRO A 475 26.28 16.12 10.36
C PRO A 475 26.63 15.69 8.93
N THR A 476 27.87 15.28 8.66
CA THR A 476 28.27 14.79 7.33
C THR A 476 28.20 13.27 7.18
N ASP A 477 28.18 12.53 8.28
CA ASP A 477 28.10 11.08 8.27
C ASP A 477 26.70 10.59 7.87
N ALA A 478 26.62 9.62 6.96
CA ALA A 478 25.36 9.09 6.44
C ALA A 478 24.51 8.42 7.54
N GLY A 479 25.14 7.75 8.50
CA GLY A 479 24.45 7.14 9.64
C GLY A 479 23.89 8.19 10.58
N ALA A 480 24.69 9.19 10.93
CA ALA A 480 24.30 10.30 11.80
C ALA A 480 23.13 11.11 11.21
N LEU A 481 23.16 11.40 9.91
CA LEU A 481 22.06 12.10 9.23
C LEU A 481 20.75 11.32 9.28
N ARG A 482 20.78 10.01 8.99
CA ARG A 482 19.58 9.17 9.05
C ARG A 482 19.05 9.02 10.47
N ALA A 483 19.93 8.91 11.46
CA ALA A 483 19.53 8.90 12.87
C ALA A 483 18.85 10.23 13.28
N ALA A 484 19.40 11.37 12.84
CA ALA A 484 18.81 12.68 13.09
C ALA A 484 17.44 12.85 12.39
N ILE A 485 17.24 12.28 11.20
CA ILE A 485 15.93 12.25 10.52
C ILE A 485 14.91 11.50 11.38
N LEU A 486 15.27 10.32 11.89
CA LEU A 486 14.38 9.53 12.75
C LEU A 486 14.00 10.25 14.04
N GLU A 487 14.99 10.89 14.69
CA GLU A 487 14.78 11.67 15.92
C GLU A 487 13.91 12.90 15.67
N ALA A 488 14.08 13.56 14.52
CA ALA A 488 13.25 14.69 14.13
C ALA A 488 11.80 14.24 13.87
N CYS A 489 11.59 13.10 13.20
CA CYS A 489 10.25 12.50 13.02
C CYS A 489 9.61 11.98 14.33
N ASP A 490 10.35 11.93 15.45
CA ASP A 490 9.79 11.65 16.78
C ASP A 490 9.25 12.91 17.47
N LYS A 491 9.30 14.08 16.81
CA LYS A 491 8.86 15.38 17.35
C LYS A 491 7.95 16.07 16.32
N THR A 492 6.91 16.75 16.80
CA THR A 492 6.02 17.53 15.92
C THR A 492 6.71 18.79 15.39
N GLY A 493 6.29 19.27 14.21
CA GLY A 493 6.78 20.53 13.62
C GLY A 493 8.26 20.48 13.23
N GLN A 494 8.75 19.32 12.77
CA GLN A 494 10.14 19.13 12.32
C GLN A 494 10.27 18.94 10.80
N ASP A 495 9.27 19.33 10.02
CA ASP A 495 9.26 19.19 8.56
C ASP A 495 10.47 19.87 7.91
N LEU A 496 10.80 21.10 8.30
CA LEU A 496 11.97 21.85 7.79
C LEU A 496 13.31 21.22 8.21
N THR A 497 13.39 20.71 9.45
CA THR A 497 14.58 20.01 9.95
C THR A 497 14.83 18.75 9.14
N VAL A 498 13.80 17.94 8.93
CA VAL A 498 13.87 16.71 8.13
C VAL A 498 14.19 17.02 6.67
N ALA A 499 13.64 18.10 6.11
CA ALA A 499 13.99 18.60 4.79
C ALA A 499 15.49 18.88 4.67
N ALA A 500 16.06 19.62 5.62
CA ALA A 500 17.44 20.04 5.62
C ALA A 500 18.41 18.85 5.77
N LEU A 501 18.11 17.91 6.67
CA LEU A 501 18.87 16.67 6.82
C LEU A 501 18.84 15.82 5.55
N THR A 502 17.66 15.69 4.92
CA THR A 502 17.48 14.96 3.66
C THR A 502 18.25 15.62 2.51
N ALA A 503 18.15 16.95 2.38
CA ALA A 503 18.88 17.70 1.38
C ALA A 503 20.39 17.58 1.56
N HIS A 504 20.89 17.66 2.80
CA HIS A 504 22.33 17.52 3.07
C HIS A 504 22.84 16.11 2.76
N TYR A 505 22.07 15.08 3.11
CA TYR A 505 22.37 13.69 2.75
C TYR A 505 22.56 13.51 1.24
N LEU A 506 21.65 14.09 0.45
CA LEU A 506 21.67 14.03 -1.01
C LEU A 506 22.80 14.88 -1.60
N GLN A 507 23.06 16.07 -1.05
CA GLN A 507 24.15 16.96 -1.45
C GLN A 507 25.52 16.29 -1.30
N LEU A 508 25.70 15.52 -0.22
CA LEU A 508 26.92 14.73 0.05
C LEU A 508 27.03 13.47 -0.81
N ARG A 509 26.01 13.18 -1.65
CA ARG A 509 25.96 12.02 -2.57
C ARG A 509 26.10 10.67 -1.87
N HIS A 510 25.56 10.56 -0.66
CA HIS A 510 25.44 9.27 0.02
C HIS A 510 24.51 8.32 -0.75
N PRO A 511 24.66 6.99 -0.62
CA PRO A 511 23.75 6.02 -1.26
C PRO A 511 22.30 6.27 -0.88
N VAL A 512 21.37 6.22 -1.84
CA VAL A 512 20.00 6.66 -1.61
C VAL A 512 19.12 5.58 -0.96
N GLU A 513 19.41 4.31 -1.21
CA GLU A 513 18.61 3.18 -0.73
C GLU A 513 18.47 3.17 0.81
N PRO A 514 19.55 3.42 1.60
CA PRO A 514 19.43 3.56 3.05
C PRO A 514 18.59 4.77 3.49
N LEU A 515 18.53 5.85 2.70
CA LEU A 515 17.67 7.01 2.97
C LEU A 515 16.21 6.68 2.68
N LEU A 516 15.91 6.02 1.55
CA LEU A 516 14.54 5.57 1.23
C LEU A 516 14.00 4.63 2.31
N ALA A 517 14.83 3.70 2.80
CA ALA A 517 14.48 2.83 3.92
C ALA A 517 14.20 3.62 5.21
N THR A 518 14.98 4.68 5.49
CA THR A 518 14.73 5.56 6.65
C THR A 518 13.41 6.32 6.52
N LEU A 519 13.11 6.89 5.34
CA LEU A 519 11.83 7.58 5.11
C LEU A 519 10.65 6.61 5.17
N ALA A 520 10.80 5.39 4.64
CA ALA A 520 9.79 4.34 4.79
C ALA A 520 9.57 3.98 6.25
N HIS A 521 10.65 3.81 7.03
CA HIS A 521 10.56 3.53 8.46
C HIS A 521 9.84 4.65 9.23
N CYS A 522 10.05 5.93 8.87
CA CYS A 522 9.32 7.06 9.46
C CYS A 522 7.80 6.96 9.28
N VAL A 523 7.33 6.28 8.23
CA VAL A 523 5.89 6.08 7.97
C VAL A 523 5.40 4.75 8.56
N LEU A 524 6.14 3.67 8.32
CA LEU A 524 5.73 2.30 8.63
C LEU A 524 5.73 1.99 10.14
N ARG A 525 6.38 2.81 10.96
CA ARG A 525 6.33 2.71 12.43
C ARG A 525 5.15 3.47 13.05
N GLU A 526 4.44 4.27 12.27
CA GLU A 526 3.33 5.13 12.72
C GLU A 526 1.99 4.50 12.36
N ASP A 527 0.95 4.85 13.11
CA ASP A 527 -0.45 4.66 12.72
C ASP A 527 -0.81 5.82 11.76
N ALA A 528 -0.18 5.85 10.59
CA ALA A 528 -0.23 6.96 9.65
C ALA A 528 -1.57 7.06 8.93
N ASP A 529 -1.95 8.27 8.50
CA ASP A 529 -3.10 8.45 7.62
C ASP A 529 -2.84 7.87 6.22
N PHE A 530 -3.92 7.44 5.56
CA PHE A 530 -3.97 6.96 4.18
C PHE A 530 -3.05 7.74 3.21
N HIS A 531 -3.12 9.05 3.29
CA HIS A 531 -2.40 10.00 2.45
C HIS A 531 -0.87 9.91 2.61
N THR A 532 -0.38 9.59 3.81
CA THR A 532 1.06 9.47 4.08
C THR A 532 1.66 8.25 3.37
N PHE A 533 0.91 7.16 3.25
CA PHE A 533 1.31 5.99 2.46
C PHE A 533 1.35 6.30 0.95
N GLN A 534 0.39 7.07 0.44
CA GLN A 534 0.42 7.55 -0.94
C GLN A 534 1.64 8.45 -1.19
N MET A 535 1.96 9.36 -0.25
CA MET A 535 3.10 10.25 -0.37
C MET A 535 4.42 9.47 -0.44
N LEU A 536 4.59 8.47 0.42
CA LEU A 536 5.77 7.62 0.43
C LEU A 536 5.94 6.90 -0.92
N GLU A 537 4.88 6.26 -1.43
CA GLU A 537 4.95 5.52 -2.69
C GLU A 537 5.18 6.43 -3.90
N ALA A 538 4.40 7.51 -4.01
CA ALA A 538 4.55 8.48 -5.09
C ALA A 538 5.93 9.13 -5.06
N GLY A 539 6.43 9.52 -3.88
CA GLY A 539 7.75 10.09 -3.69
C GLY A 539 8.88 9.19 -4.19
N ILE A 540 8.89 7.92 -3.74
CA ILE A 540 9.91 6.94 -4.16
C ILE A 540 9.84 6.67 -5.66
N ARG A 541 8.64 6.48 -6.22
CA ARG A 541 8.48 6.20 -7.65
C ARG A 541 8.88 7.38 -8.52
N GLN A 542 8.49 8.59 -8.15
CA GLN A 542 8.90 9.79 -8.88
C GLN A 542 10.40 10.04 -8.74
N PHE A 543 11.01 9.71 -7.59
CA PHE A 543 12.46 9.73 -7.47
C PHE A 543 13.13 8.72 -8.44
N GLN A 544 12.60 7.51 -8.63
CA GLN A 544 13.15 6.56 -9.61
C GLN A 544 13.11 7.08 -11.06
N GLU A 545 12.13 7.92 -11.40
CA GLU A 545 12.05 8.56 -12.72
C GLU A 545 13.13 9.61 -12.94
N TRP A 546 13.50 10.36 -11.89
CA TRP A 546 14.44 11.48 -11.96
C TRP A 546 15.87 11.11 -11.55
N GLY A 547 16.04 10.10 -10.70
CA GLY A 547 17.32 9.71 -10.11
C GLY A 547 17.92 10.82 -9.25
N THR A 548 19.24 10.91 -9.20
CA THR A 548 19.95 11.87 -8.36
C THR A 548 20.04 13.29 -8.96
N THR A 549 19.22 13.64 -9.95
CA THR A 549 19.17 15.00 -10.49
C THR A 549 18.61 15.97 -9.44
N THR A 550 18.73 17.27 -9.70
CA THR A 550 18.18 18.31 -8.82
C THR A 550 16.67 18.10 -8.58
N GLU A 551 15.92 17.74 -9.62
CA GLU A 551 14.48 17.46 -9.54
C GLU A 551 14.19 16.24 -8.66
N GLY A 552 14.97 15.16 -8.79
CA GLY A 552 14.84 13.99 -7.95
C GLY A 552 15.14 14.30 -6.48
N GLN A 553 16.14 15.15 -6.21
CA GLN A 553 16.44 15.60 -4.85
C GLN A 553 15.29 16.41 -4.26
N HIS A 554 14.71 17.34 -5.01
CA HIS A 554 13.55 18.11 -4.57
C HIS A 554 12.33 17.23 -4.29
N ILE A 555 12.11 16.16 -5.07
CA ILE A 555 11.04 15.19 -4.82
C ILE A 555 11.24 14.50 -3.47
N LEU A 556 12.46 14.02 -3.16
CA LEU A 556 12.72 13.40 -1.85
C LEU A 556 12.63 14.40 -0.69
N ILE A 557 13.03 15.66 -0.91
CA ILE A 557 12.82 16.74 0.07
C ILE A 557 11.32 16.94 0.33
N ALA A 558 10.49 17.00 -0.72
CA ALA A 558 9.04 17.10 -0.59
C ALA A 558 8.45 15.92 0.19
N THR A 559 8.86 14.69 -0.15
CA THR A 559 8.46 13.47 0.56
C THR A 559 8.83 13.50 2.03
N ALA A 560 10.07 13.85 2.35
CA ALA A 560 10.55 13.90 3.72
C ALA A 560 9.84 14.98 4.54
N ARG A 561 9.58 16.16 3.95
CA ARG A 561 8.79 17.24 4.57
C ARG A 561 7.39 16.79 4.91
N TYR A 562 6.66 16.24 3.94
CA TYR A 562 5.29 15.80 4.14
C TYR A 562 5.20 14.73 5.24
N ILE A 563 6.09 13.73 5.22
CA ILE A 563 6.14 12.67 6.23
C ILE A 563 6.35 13.27 7.62
N ALA A 564 7.30 14.18 7.77
CA ALA A 564 7.60 14.81 9.06
C ALA A 564 6.51 15.76 9.54
N ALA A 565 5.73 16.37 8.66
CA ALA A 565 4.55 17.17 9.03
C ALA A 565 3.41 16.31 9.61
N HIS A 566 3.38 15.00 9.32
CA HIS A 566 2.35 14.06 9.77
C HIS A 566 2.87 13.03 10.78
N ALA A 567 4.08 13.23 11.31
CA ALA A 567 4.70 12.37 12.31
C ALA A 567 5.16 13.19 13.54
N PRO A 568 5.17 12.61 14.74
CA PRO A 568 4.74 11.24 15.07
C PRO A 568 3.21 11.11 15.18
N THR A 569 2.69 9.89 15.04
CA THR A 569 1.30 9.54 15.41
C THR A 569 1.31 8.52 16.54
N GLN A 570 0.14 7.87 16.81
CA GLN A 570 0.14 6.69 17.68
C GLN A 570 0.93 5.54 17.01
N ARG A 571 1.40 4.60 17.81
CA ARG A 571 2.23 3.47 17.34
C ARG A 571 1.67 2.13 17.83
N ALA A 572 0.36 2.00 17.86
CA ALA A 572 -0.31 0.79 18.32
C ALA A 572 -0.06 -0.38 17.35
N ASN A 573 -0.05 -0.12 16.03
CA ASN A 573 0.26 -1.14 15.03
C ASN A 573 1.73 -1.57 15.10
N GLU A 574 2.66 -0.63 15.31
CA GLU A 574 4.08 -0.97 15.49
C GLU A 574 4.30 -1.80 16.77
N GLN A 575 3.59 -1.50 17.86
CA GLN A 575 3.64 -2.33 19.07
C GLN A 575 3.16 -3.76 18.77
N THR A 576 2.03 -3.91 18.07
CA THR A 576 1.49 -5.22 17.65
C THR A 576 2.47 -5.97 16.75
N PHE A 577 3.05 -5.30 15.76
CA PHE A 577 4.05 -5.87 14.87
C PHE A 577 5.29 -6.33 15.64
N ARG A 578 5.81 -5.50 16.57
CA ARG A 578 6.96 -5.87 17.40
C ARG A 578 6.68 -7.06 18.30
N ILE A 579 5.47 -7.19 18.84
CA ILE A 579 5.05 -8.37 19.60
C ILE A 579 5.13 -9.61 18.70
N ALA A 580 4.51 -9.56 17.51
CA ALA A 580 4.56 -10.66 16.54
C ALA A 580 6.01 -11.03 16.16
N TRP A 581 6.86 -10.02 15.94
CA TRP A 581 8.26 -10.19 15.59
C TRP A 581 9.08 -10.87 16.69
N ARG A 582 8.93 -10.43 17.94
CA ARG A 582 9.58 -11.04 19.10
C ARG A 582 9.16 -12.50 19.30
N LEU A 583 7.87 -12.78 19.11
CA LEU A 583 7.34 -14.16 19.16
C LEU A 583 7.94 -15.05 18.07
N HIS A 584 8.08 -14.52 16.85
CA HIS A 584 8.72 -15.25 15.75
C HIS A 584 10.17 -15.62 16.07
N ARG A 585 10.91 -14.74 16.77
CA ARG A 585 12.29 -15.01 17.24
C ARG A 585 12.36 -15.94 18.47
N GLY A 586 11.22 -16.35 19.03
CA GLY A 586 11.16 -17.21 20.20
C GLY A 586 11.48 -16.51 21.52
N GLU A 587 11.39 -15.17 21.58
CA GLU A 587 11.61 -14.43 22.82
C GLU A 587 10.47 -14.63 23.83
N ALA A 588 10.85 -14.66 25.11
CA ALA A 588 9.88 -14.56 26.19
C ALA A 588 9.36 -13.13 26.32
N LEU A 589 8.07 -12.93 26.06
CA LEU A 589 7.42 -11.63 26.26
C LEU A 589 7.15 -11.31 27.74
N HIS A 590 7.09 -12.34 28.58
CA HIS A 590 6.66 -12.26 29.99
C HIS A 590 7.81 -12.07 30.99
N ASP A 591 9.06 -12.24 30.55
CA ASP A 591 10.24 -12.09 31.41
C ASP A 591 10.78 -10.65 31.44
N ALA A 592 10.12 -9.73 30.73
CA ALA A 592 10.41 -8.30 30.73
C ALA A 592 9.33 -7.55 31.55
N VAL A 593 9.43 -7.67 32.88
CA VAL A 593 8.84 -6.74 33.86
C VAL A 593 9.92 -6.33 34.84
#